data_AF-A0A7G1IAV8-F1
#
_entry.id   AF-A0A7G1IAV8-F1
#
_cell.length_a   1.000
_cell.length_b   1.000
_cell.length_c   1.000
_cell.angle_alpha   90.00
_cell.angle_beta   90.00
_cell.angle_gamma   90.00
#
_symmetry.space_group_name_H-M   'P 1'
#
loop_
_entity.id
_entity.type
_entity.pdbx_description
1 polymer ?
#
loop_
_entity_poly.entity_id
_entity_poly.type
_entity_poly.pdbx_seq_one_letter_code
_entity_poly.pdbx_strand_id
1 'polypeptide(L)'
;MQDAAAADFAATGEGREHGPNARFAIWVVPDAAARIANYLDWLSRCGSYRVTNYFFDGRVKNHRTVTTQVGAHSAAGADAAVTVTRTFTTIGSRDPSSTYHVTYYAVRGVLLECTIYMEGPELDLVQKLAGRTLQRLRAL
;
A
#
# COMPACT_ATOMS: atom_id res chain seq x y z
N MET A 1 -0.87 20.62 18.35
CA MET A 1 -1.51 20.53 17.02
C MET A 1 -0.75 19.43 16.30
N GLN A 2 -1.39 18.29 16.09
CA GLN A 2 -0.73 17.12 15.49
C GLN A 2 -0.93 17.23 13.99
N ASP A 3 0.14 17.60 13.28
CA ASP A 3 0.09 17.72 11.82
C ASP A 3 -0.33 16.37 11.21
N ALA A 4 -1.25 16.46 10.25
CA ALA A 4 -1.77 15.29 9.55
C ALA A 4 -0.60 14.54 8.91
N ALA A 5 -0.60 13.21 9.04
CA ALA A 5 0.38 12.38 8.37
C ALA A 5 0.32 12.64 6.85
N ALA A 6 1.40 13.16 6.28
CA ALA A 6 1.62 13.31 4.84
C ALA A 6 1.14 12.06 4.07
N ALA A 7 0.55 12.28 2.90
CA ALA A 7 -0.25 11.25 2.27
C ALA A 7 0.52 9.95 1.94
N ASP A 8 1.84 10.07 1.75
CA ASP A 8 2.63 9.10 1.02
C ASP A 8 3.53 8.19 1.87
N PHE A 9 3.42 8.16 3.21
CA PHE A 9 4.28 7.34 4.10
C PHE A 9 4.43 5.85 3.67
N ALA A 10 3.40 5.27 3.05
CA ALA A 10 3.38 3.88 2.61
C ALA A 10 3.99 3.69 1.21
N ALA A 11 4.00 4.73 0.39
CA ALA A 11 4.67 4.72 -0.90
C ALA A 11 6.19 4.98 -0.75
N THR A 12 6.60 5.72 0.28
CA THR A 12 8.01 6.10 0.54
C THR A 12 8.75 5.13 1.47
N GLY A 13 8.05 4.40 2.36
CA GLY A 13 8.70 3.51 3.33
C GLY A 13 9.25 4.26 4.55
N GLU A 14 8.56 5.32 4.97
CA GLU A 14 8.92 6.23 6.07
C GLU A 14 8.48 5.73 7.47
N GLY A 15 8.25 4.42 7.65
CA GLY A 15 8.00 3.83 8.97
C GLY A 15 9.29 3.47 9.71
N ARG A 16 9.29 3.47 11.05
CA ARG A 16 10.25 2.63 11.80
C ARG A 16 9.92 1.18 11.44
N GLU A 17 10.68 0.59 10.52
CA GLU A 17 10.50 -0.74 9.90
C GLU A 17 10.71 -1.93 10.87
N HIS A 18 10.39 -1.79 12.17
CA HIS A 18 10.42 -2.90 13.13
C HIS A 18 9.19 -2.87 14.03
N GLY A 19 8.25 -3.77 13.75
CA GLY A 19 6.98 -3.98 14.45
C GLY A 19 5.85 -4.36 13.46
N PRO A 20 4.78 -5.06 13.90
CA PRO A 20 3.60 -5.35 13.08
C PRO A 20 2.92 -4.02 12.72
N ASN A 21 3.35 -3.45 11.60
CA ASN A 21 2.95 -2.12 11.15
C ASN A 21 1.89 -2.29 10.07
N ALA A 22 0.63 -2.21 10.50
CA ALA A 22 -0.50 -2.08 9.60
C ALA A 22 -0.89 -0.59 9.48
N ARG A 23 -1.13 -0.11 8.27
CA ARG A 23 -1.64 1.23 7.98
C ARG A 23 -2.95 1.10 7.21
N PHE A 24 -3.94 1.88 7.63
CA PHE A 24 -5.18 2.11 6.90
C PHE A 24 -5.20 3.58 6.49
N ALA A 25 -5.44 3.84 5.20
CA ALA A 25 -5.58 5.19 4.68
C ALA A 25 -6.83 5.29 3.81
N ILE A 26 -7.56 6.39 3.93
CA ILE A 26 -8.81 6.65 3.22
C ILE A 26 -8.63 7.98 2.49
N TRP A 27 -8.79 7.94 1.17
CA TRP A 27 -8.62 9.10 0.29
C TRP A 27 -9.93 9.39 -0.43
N VAL A 28 -10.33 10.66 -0.51
CA VAL A 28 -11.40 11.07 -1.42
C VAL A 28 -10.81 11.11 -2.84
N VAL A 29 -11.18 10.11 -3.64
CA VAL A 29 -10.66 9.89 -4.99
C VAL A 29 -11.84 9.49 -5.87
N PRO A 30 -12.53 10.46 -6.49
CA PRO A 30 -13.74 10.19 -7.27
C PRO A 30 -13.55 9.14 -8.37
N ASP A 31 -12.34 9.04 -8.93
CA ASP A 31 -11.94 8.14 -9.99
C ASP A 31 -11.15 6.90 -9.49
N ALA A 32 -11.31 6.51 -8.21
CA ALA A 32 -10.51 5.48 -7.57
C ALA A 32 -10.46 4.15 -8.35
N ALA A 33 -11.58 3.74 -8.96
CA ALA A 33 -11.64 2.53 -9.76
C ALA A 33 -10.75 2.61 -11.01
N ALA A 34 -10.76 3.77 -11.70
CA ALA A 34 -9.89 4.01 -12.84
C ALA A 34 -8.41 4.07 -12.41
N ARG A 35 -8.10 4.64 -11.24
CA ARG A 35 -6.74 4.66 -10.71
C ARG A 35 -6.21 3.26 -10.40
N ILE A 36 -7.06 2.37 -9.83
CA ILE A 36 -6.69 0.97 -9.62
C ILE A 36 -6.40 0.28 -10.96
N ALA A 37 -7.24 0.49 -11.98
CA ALA A 37 -7.01 -0.08 -13.31
C ALA A 37 -5.71 0.44 -13.96
N ASN A 38 -5.44 1.74 -13.87
CA ASN A 38 -4.21 2.34 -14.38
C ASN A 38 -2.96 1.83 -13.65
N TYR A 39 -3.05 1.65 -12.33
CA TYR A 39 -1.96 1.09 -11.55
C TYR A 39 -1.66 -0.37 -11.94
N LEU A 40 -2.70 -1.17 -12.18
CA LEU A 40 -2.58 -2.54 -12.69
C LEU A 40 -1.95 -2.58 -14.09
N ASP A 41 -2.39 -1.74 -15.02
CA ASP A 41 -1.79 -1.62 -16.35
C ASP A 41 -0.31 -1.26 -16.27
N TRP A 42 0.05 -0.27 -15.44
CA TRP A 42 1.45 0.11 -15.23
C TRP A 42 2.29 -1.05 -14.66
N LEU A 43 1.79 -1.75 -13.64
CA LEU A 43 2.46 -2.91 -13.05
C LEU A 43 2.64 -4.05 -14.06
N SER A 44 1.69 -4.25 -14.98
CA SER A 44 1.80 -5.28 -16.01
C SER A 44 2.97 -5.02 -16.98
N ARG A 45 3.34 -3.74 -17.17
CA ARG A 45 4.45 -3.32 -18.02
C ARG A 45 5.78 -3.26 -17.26
N CYS A 46 5.74 -2.88 -15.99
CA CYS A 46 6.92 -2.73 -15.12
C CYS A 46 6.63 -3.22 -13.69
N GLY A 47 6.56 -4.54 -13.51
CA GLY A 47 6.41 -5.18 -12.20
C GLY A 47 7.64 -5.07 -11.29
N SER A 48 8.72 -4.45 -11.77
CA SER A 48 9.91 -4.11 -11.00
C SER A 48 10.42 -2.73 -11.38
N TYR A 49 10.71 -1.91 -10.38
CA TYR A 49 11.09 -0.51 -10.56
C TYR A 49 12.05 -0.05 -9.46
N ARG A 50 12.70 1.09 -9.66
CA ARG A 50 13.58 1.72 -8.66
C ARG A 50 12.93 2.95 -8.09
N VAL A 51 13.10 3.14 -6.78
CA VAL A 51 12.62 4.33 -6.07
C VAL A 51 13.75 4.95 -5.26
N THR A 52 13.72 6.27 -5.13
CA THR A 52 14.52 7.00 -4.15
C THR A 52 13.67 7.17 -2.90
N ASN A 53 14.16 6.63 -1.79
CA ASN A 53 13.56 6.82 -0.48
C ASN A 53 14.16 8.07 0.16
N TYR A 54 13.34 8.85 0.85
CA TYR A 54 13.73 10.09 1.50
C TYR A 54 13.47 10.00 3.01
N PHE A 55 14.21 10.79 3.78
CA PHE A 55 13.82 11.14 5.13
C PHE A 55 12.73 12.21 5.09
N PHE A 56 12.03 12.40 6.21
CA PHE A 56 10.97 13.41 6.34
C PHE A 56 11.46 14.85 6.09
N ASP A 57 12.75 15.11 6.31
CA ASP A 57 13.38 16.39 6.00
C ASP A 57 13.72 16.57 4.50
N GLY A 58 13.30 15.64 3.65
CA GLY A 58 13.50 15.65 2.21
C GLY A 58 14.90 15.19 1.76
N ARG A 59 15.81 14.84 2.67
CA ARG A 59 17.12 14.30 2.29
C ARG A 59 16.98 12.87 1.77
N VAL A 60 17.80 12.51 0.79
CA VAL A 60 17.86 11.14 0.27
C VAL A 60 18.30 10.21 1.41
N LYS A 61 17.48 9.20 1.70
CA LYS A 61 17.76 8.14 2.67
C LYS A 61 18.51 6.99 2.01
N ASN A 62 17.97 6.43 0.93
CA ASN A 62 18.60 5.40 0.11
C ASN A 62 17.87 5.19 -1.23
N HIS A 63 18.42 4.34 -2.08
CA HIS A 63 17.74 3.85 -3.28
C HIS A 63 17.30 2.40 -3.06
N ARG A 64 16.10 2.06 -3.54
CA ARG A 64 15.51 0.73 -3.39
C ARG A 64 15.09 0.18 -4.75
N THR A 65 15.32 -1.11 -4.95
CA THR A 65 14.60 -1.87 -5.98
C THR A 65 13.30 -2.36 -5.37
N VAL A 66 12.20 -2.21 -6.11
CA VAL A 66 10.89 -2.71 -5.72
C VAL A 66 10.47 -3.77 -6.71
N THR A 67 10.07 -4.94 -6.22
CA THR A 67 9.37 -5.95 -7.01
C THR A 67 7.93 -6.03 -6.52
N THR A 68 6.99 -6.19 -7.46
CA THR A 68 5.56 -6.24 -7.14
C THR A 68 4.94 -7.49 -7.72
N GLN A 69 4.19 -8.22 -6.90
CA GLN A 69 3.34 -9.32 -7.31
C GLN A 69 1.88 -8.91 -7.12
N VAL A 70 1.09 -9.01 -8.19
CA VAL A 70 -0.35 -8.76 -8.13
C VAL A 70 -1.06 -10.01 -7.60
N GLY A 71 -2.00 -9.80 -6.68
CA GLY A 71 -2.88 -10.80 -6.08
C GLY A 71 -4.31 -10.70 -6.61
N ALA A 72 -5.30 -10.69 -5.72
CA ALA A 72 -6.71 -10.61 -6.09
C ALA A 72 -7.08 -9.28 -6.80
N HIS A 73 -8.03 -9.34 -7.75
CA HIS A 73 -8.49 -8.20 -8.58
C HIS A 73 -9.94 -7.77 -8.29
N SER A 74 -10.60 -8.38 -7.30
CA SER A 74 -11.98 -8.06 -6.96
C SER A 74 -12.27 -8.36 -5.50
N ALA A 75 -13.24 -7.65 -4.95
CA ALA A 75 -13.77 -7.89 -3.62
C ALA A 75 -15.25 -7.50 -3.58
N ALA A 76 -16.07 -8.36 -2.97
CA ALA A 76 -17.48 -8.06 -2.78
C ALA A 76 -17.63 -6.76 -1.97
N GLY A 77 -18.37 -5.80 -2.52
CA GLY A 77 -18.57 -4.50 -1.88
C GLY A 77 -17.75 -3.36 -2.49
N ALA A 78 -16.73 -3.63 -3.30
CA ALA A 78 -15.91 -2.62 -3.96
C ALA A 78 -16.31 -2.42 -5.42
N ASP A 79 -16.14 -1.20 -5.93
CA ASP A 79 -16.28 -0.86 -7.35
C ASP A 79 -15.06 -1.37 -8.15
N ALA A 80 -13.88 -1.39 -7.50
CA ALA A 80 -12.68 -2.08 -7.95
C ALA A 80 -11.83 -2.45 -6.73
N ALA A 81 -11.06 -3.53 -6.83
CA ALA A 81 -10.13 -3.90 -5.77
C ALA A 81 -8.85 -4.49 -6.35
N VAL A 82 -7.74 -4.30 -5.68
CA VAL A 82 -6.51 -5.02 -6.00
C VAL A 82 -5.71 -5.29 -4.73
N THR A 83 -5.14 -6.48 -4.65
CA THR A 83 -4.11 -6.81 -3.69
C THR A 83 -2.76 -6.87 -4.39
N VAL A 84 -1.72 -6.32 -3.77
CA VAL A 84 -0.34 -6.39 -4.27
C VAL A 84 0.61 -6.71 -3.13
N THR A 85 1.58 -7.57 -3.39
CA THR A 85 2.74 -7.78 -2.51
C THR A 85 3.91 -6.98 -3.09
N ARG A 86 4.49 -6.08 -2.30
CA ARG A 86 5.65 -5.26 -2.68
C ARG A 86 6.86 -5.66 -1.83
N THR A 87 7.97 -5.99 -2.47
CA THR A 87 9.23 -6.27 -1.79
C THR A 87 10.24 -5.19 -2.12
N PHE A 88 10.77 -4.54 -1.09
CA PHE A 88 11.77 -3.48 -1.19
C PHE A 88 13.14 -4.02 -0.80
N THR A 89 14.12 -3.85 -1.69
CA THR A 89 15.52 -4.19 -1.43
C THR A 89 16.38 -2.95 -1.56
N THR A 90 17.08 -2.58 -0.50
CA THR A 90 18.00 -1.42 -0.49
C THR A 90 19.24 -1.74 -1.32
N ILE A 91 19.54 -0.90 -2.31
CA ILE A 91 20.67 -1.11 -3.22
C ILE A 91 21.99 -0.90 -2.46
N GLY A 92 22.89 -1.87 -2.54
CA GLY A 92 24.20 -1.80 -1.89
C GLY A 92 24.20 -2.02 -0.37
N SER A 93 23.04 -2.32 0.24
CA SER A 93 22.95 -2.74 1.64
C SER A 93 22.97 -4.26 1.77
N ARG A 94 23.35 -4.75 2.96
CA ARG A 94 23.19 -6.14 3.39
C ARG A 94 21.90 -6.36 4.20
N ASP A 95 21.15 -5.29 4.47
CA ASP A 95 19.89 -5.39 5.20
C ASP A 95 18.90 -6.30 4.45
N PRO A 96 18.08 -7.07 5.18
CA PRO A 96 17.06 -7.89 4.56
C PRO A 96 16.02 -7.02 3.83
N SER A 97 15.40 -7.60 2.80
CA SER A 97 14.32 -6.93 2.08
C SER A 97 13.08 -6.78 2.97
N SER A 98 12.37 -5.67 2.82
CA SER A 98 11.09 -5.43 3.50
C SER A 98 9.94 -5.79 2.56
N THR A 99 9.07 -6.72 2.97
CA THR A 99 7.92 -7.13 2.15
C THR A 99 6.63 -6.64 2.78
N TYR A 100 5.75 -6.07 1.96
CA TYR A 100 4.46 -5.55 2.37
C TYR A 100 3.35 -6.15 1.53
N HIS A 101 2.23 -6.43 2.17
CA HIS A 101 0.99 -6.74 1.51
C HIS A 101 0.09 -5.50 1.55
N VAL A 102 -0.38 -5.09 0.38
CA VAL A 102 -1.18 -3.88 0.20
C VAL A 102 -2.47 -4.25 -0.48
N THR A 103 -3.60 -3.84 0.08
CA THR A 103 -4.91 -3.99 -0.55
C THR A 103 -5.52 -2.63 -0.77
N TYR A 104 -6.00 -2.41 -1.99
CA TYR A 104 -6.71 -1.22 -2.42
C TYR A 104 -8.17 -1.57 -2.71
N TYR A 105 -9.09 -0.75 -2.21
CA TYR A 105 -10.51 -0.81 -2.57
C TYR A 105 -10.99 0.56 -3.03
N ALA A 106 -11.57 0.62 -4.22
CA ALA A 106 -12.39 1.74 -4.64
C ALA A 106 -13.84 1.48 -4.21
N VAL A 107 -14.44 2.45 -3.53
CA VAL A 107 -15.85 2.38 -3.10
C VAL A 107 -16.41 3.79 -2.98
N ARG A 108 -17.52 4.09 -3.65
CA ARG A 108 -18.30 5.34 -3.44
C ARG A 108 -17.45 6.63 -3.54
N GLY A 109 -16.52 6.69 -4.50
CA GLY A 109 -15.64 7.85 -4.70
C GLY A 109 -14.50 7.98 -3.69
N VAL A 110 -14.21 6.91 -2.95
CA VAL A 110 -13.13 6.80 -1.97
C VAL A 110 -12.18 5.67 -2.35
N LEU A 111 -10.88 5.86 -2.10
CA LEU A 111 -9.87 4.82 -2.14
C LEU A 111 -9.45 4.45 -0.71
N LEU A 112 -9.73 3.21 -0.30
CA LEU A 112 -9.21 2.62 0.93
C LEU A 112 -7.93 1.84 0.60
N GLU A 113 -6.81 2.25 1.19
CA GLU A 113 -5.54 1.50 1.18
C GLU A 113 -5.34 0.82 2.54
N CYS A 114 -4.96 -0.46 2.52
CA CYS A 114 -4.57 -1.23 3.70
C CYS A 114 -3.20 -1.85 3.44
N THR A 115 -2.18 -1.41 4.15
CA THR A 115 -0.80 -1.89 4.01
C THR A 115 -0.38 -2.59 5.29
N ILE A 116 0.17 -3.80 5.20
CA ILE A 116 0.78 -4.52 6.33
C ILE A 116 2.15 -5.04 5.95
N TYR A 117 3.10 -4.87 6.86
CA TYR A 117 4.41 -5.49 6.76
C TYR A 117 4.30 -7.01 6.98
N MET A 118 4.85 -7.80 6.05
CA MET A 118 4.74 -9.26 5.99
C MET A 118 5.73 -9.96 6.94
N GLU A 119 5.70 -9.59 8.22
CA GLU A 119 6.40 -10.28 9.28
C GLU A 119 5.42 -10.52 10.44
N GLY A 120 5.11 -11.79 10.72
CA GLY A 120 4.14 -12.20 11.74
C GLY A 120 2.79 -12.71 11.19
N PRO A 121 1.93 -13.26 12.07
CA PRO A 121 0.66 -13.90 11.69
C PRO A 121 -0.53 -12.92 11.48
N GLU A 122 -0.32 -11.61 11.51
CA GLU A 122 -1.40 -10.60 11.58
C GLU A 122 -2.08 -10.30 10.23
N LEU A 123 -1.58 -10.84 9.11
CA LEU A 123 -2.12 -10.60 7.77
C LEU A 123 -3.63 -10.85 7.70
N ASP A 124 -4.08 -12.01 8.19
CA ASP A 124 -5.49 -12.40 8.15
C ASP A 124 -6.37 -11.44 8.97
N LEU A 125 -5.86 -10.97 10.10
CA LEU A 125 -6.56 -10.00 10.94
C LEU A 125 -6.70 -8.66 10.21
N VAL A 126 -5.63 -8.16 9.59
CA VAL A 126 -5.66 -6.91 8.83
C VAL A 126 -6.60 -7.02 7.63
N GLN A 127 -6.57 -8.13 6.89
CA GLN A 127 -7.48 -8.36 5.77
C GLN A 127 -8.95 -8.40 6.23
N LYS A 128 -9.24 -9.03 7.37
CA LYS A 128 -10.58 -9.05 7.97
C LYS A 128 -11.06 -7.65 8.37
N LEU A 129 -10.18 -6.84 8.97
CA LEU A 129 -10.49 -5.45 9.33
C LEU A 129 -10.70 -4.57 8.09
N ALA A 130 -9.90 -4.79 7.04
CA ALA A 130 -10.04 -4.11 5.75
C ALA A 130 -11.38 -4.42 5.09
N GLY A 131 -11.78 -5.69 5.04
CA GLY A 131 -13.10 -6.11 4.54
C GLY A 131 -14.25 -5.48 5.33
N ARG A 132 -14.17 -5.44 6.67
CA ARG A 132 -15.18 -4.77 7.51
C ARG A 132 -15.26 -3.26 7.24
N THR A 133 -14.12 -2.62 7.03
CA THR A 133 -14.05 -1.18 6.73
C THR A 133 -14.68 -0.88 5.38
N LEU A 134 -14.39 -1.69 4.36
CA LEU A 134 -15.05 -1.62 3.05
C LEU A 134 -16.57 -1.71 3.17
N GLN A 135 -17.10 -2.68 3.92
CA GLN A 135 -18.54 -2.83 4.11
C GLN A 135 -19.18 -1.60 4.77
N ARG A 136 -18.49 -0.99 5.75
CA ARG A 136 -18.97 0.24 6.38
C ARG A 136 -18.96 1.42 5.41
N LEU A 137 -17.89 1.59 4.63
CA LEU A 137 -17.79 2.66 3.63
C LEU A 137 -18.87 2.56 2.56
N ARG A 138 -19.23 1.34 2.15
CA ARG A 138 -20.31 1.11 1.18
C ARG A 138 -21.69 1.50 1.73
N ALA A 139 -21.90 1.38 3.02
CA ALA A 139 -23.18 1.65 3.68
C ALA A 139 -23.43 3.14 3.98
N LEU A 140 -22.45 4.02 3.71
CA LEU A 140 -22.56 5.48 3.80
C LEU A 140 -23.09 6.08 2.48
#